data_AF-A0A061QIR2-F1
#
_entry.id   AF-A0A061QIR2-F1
#
_cell.length_a   1.000
_cell.length_b   1.000
_cell.length_c   1.000
_cell.angle_alpha   90.00
_cell.angle_beta   90.00
_cell.angle_gamma   90.00
#
_symmetry.space_group_name_H-M   'P 1'
#
loop_
_entity.id
_entity.type
_entity.pdbx_description
1 polymer ?
#
loop_
_entity_poly.entity_id
_entity_poly.type
_entity_poly.pdbx_seq_one_letter_code
_entity_poly.pdbx_strand_id
1 'polypeptide(L)'
;MYRGGIFWVVLSPSVSPMIKAEELKAAMAANRLDLPAWVPLDETRTVDSMRVWLRQASANKRSLLVVDNCTSPDELSVFCGCGLTLLVTTDNPWLPSKADLEEFCVPPATDDLAYRILASSSGRSCAELKQAAASLMRSCHGLPMALSLIGGTIKSRSPDTWGDVVSEFQPSSVPIVQLVGILAATVELLPQDLRLHYRKLAVLPDCMNVPLKTLKLLWELSSDREALRVCRELSARGLLNITSPRDSGEHIAVHEVQLDFLRRCYHRQAGIWHGALVDAYSHGLDHVAYIADDGYIVNNIAHHLKECFRLDTLRELLYDTEWLERKLHSHGVRSVLDDFRRYLLERSDPQVHTVGRAFELSAKAALAHPSLSLLGVQMAGRLMAHCNQPLIPDWIVFIRALLDEEPYSQGAVPLWPLTASLGQVGGGNLATLKGHDSWVTGIAVSPDGSWVATSSKDRTVRVWDLLTGESMHVLSG
;
A
#
# COMPACT_ATOMS: atom_id res chain seq x y z
N MET A 1 7.00 18.30 -13.16
CA MET A 1 6.32 19.57 -12.84
C MET A 1 5.47 19.36 -11.59
N TYR A 2 6.01 19.65 -10.41
CA TYR A 2 5.26 19.64 -9.16
C TYR A 2 4.47 20.95 -9.09
N ARG A 3 3.24 20.97 -9.60
CA ARG A 3 2.35 22.13 -9.48
C ARG A 3 1.60 22.06 -8.15
N GLY A 4 2.21 22.60 -7.10
CA GLY A 4 1.48 23.37 -6.09
C GLY A 4 0.66 22.65 -5.01
N GLY A 5 0.99 21.42 -4.59
CA GLY A 5 0.39 20.84 -3.37
C GLY A 5 -1.13 20.74 -3.41
N ILE A 6 -1.68 20.44 -4.59
CA ILE A 6 -3.11 20.43 -4.85
C ILE A 6 -3.65 19.05 -4.49
N PHE A 7 -4.48 18.98 -3.46
CA PHE A 7 -5.42 17.87 -3.30
C PHE A 7 -6.54 18.09 -4.31
N TRP A 8 -6.71 17.15 -5.23
CA TRP A 8 -7.83 17.12 -6.15
C TRP A 8 -8.97 16.37 -5.49
N VAL A 9 -10.06 17.05 -5.18
CA VAL A 9 -11.33 16.41 -4.81
C VAL A 9 -12.14 16.20 -6.07
N VAL A 10 -12.59 14.98 -6.30
CA VAL A 10 -13.22 14.63 -7.57
C VAL A 10 -14.55 13.92 -7.41
N LEU A 11 -15.63 14.51 -7.95
CA LEU A 11 -17.01 14.03 -7.84
C LEU A 11 -17.48 13.39 -9.16
N SER A 12 -18.07 12.19 -9.10
CA SER A 12 -18.67 11.55 -10.28
C SER A 12 -20.06 12.13 -10.59
N PRO A 13 -20.36 12.49 -11.86
CA PRO A 13 -21.63 13.11 -12.25
C PRO A 13 -22.82 12.13 -12.38
N SER A 14 -22.65 10.86 -12.06
CA SER A 14 -23.55 9.80 -12.57
C SER A 14 -24.73 9.40 -11.67
N VAL A 15 -25.10 10.20 -10.67
CA VAL A 15 -26.40 10.08 -9.97
C VAL A 15 -26.93 11.48 -9.68
N SER A 16 -28.21 11.74 -9.99
CA SER A 16 -28.86 13.03 -9.68
C SER A 16 -28.47 13.53 -8.28
N PRO A 17 -27.87 14.72 -8.17
CA PRO A 17 -27.31 15.18 -6.91
C PRO A 17 -28.47 15.56 -5.98
N MET A 18 -28.87 14.65 -5.09
CA MET A 18 -29.70 15.03 -3.93
C MET A 18 -28.89 15.67 -2.80
N ILE A 19 -27.57 15.74 -2.93
CA ILE A 19 -26.73 16.77 -2.31
C ILE A 19 -26.23 17.61 -3.47
N LYS A 20 -26.72 18.85 -3.60
CA LYS A 20 -26.27 19.71 -4.70
C LYS A 20 -24.75 19.86 -4.57
N ALA A 21 -24.00 19.75 -5.66
CA ALA A 21 -22.55 19.99 -5.67
C ALA A 21 -22.19 21.31 -4.95
N GLU A 22 -23.06 22.31 -5.04
CA GLU A 22 -23.01 23.59 -4.30
C GLU A 22 -23.04 23.45 -2.76
N GLU A 23 -23.80 22.52 -2.20
CA GLU A 23 -23.88 22.29 -0.74
C GLU A 23 -22.63 21.58 -0.20
N LEU A 24 -22.07 20.65 -0.98
CA LEU A 24 -20.79 20.02 -0.64
C LEU A 24 -19.64 21.03 -0.80
N LYS A 25 -19.66 21.85 -1.86
CA LYS A 25 -18.74 22.99 -2.05
C LYS A 25 -18.81 23.97 -0.87
N ALA A 26 -20.01 24.28 -0.38
CA ALA A 26 -20.19 25.13 0.79
C ALA A 26 -19.69 24.47 2.09
N ALA A 27 -19.91 23.16 2.28
CA ALA A 27 -19.44 22.41 3.45
C ALA A 27 -17.90 22.26 3.48
N MET A 28 -17.28 22.05 2.31
CA MET A 28 -15.82 22.04 2.14
C MET A 28 -15.23 23.42 2.35
N ALA A 29 -15.83 24.47 1.78
CA ALA A 29 -15.43 25.86 2.04
C ALA A 29 -15.61 26.26 3.51
N ALA A 30 -16.55 25.63 4.21
CA ALA A 30 -16.83 25.86 5.63
C ALA A 30 -16.04 24.94 6.59
N ASN A 31 -15.19 24.02 6.11
CA ASN A 31 -14.44 23.05 6.93
C ASN A 31 -15.33 22.25 7.92
N ARG A 32 -16.51 21.79 7.48
CA ARG A 32 -17.46 21.03 8.33
C ARG A 32 -17.84 19.69 7.70
N LEU A 33 -16.88 18.76 7.62
CA LEU A 33 -17.16 17.38 7.22
C LEU A 33 -16.81 16.44 8.39
N ASP A 34 -17.83 15.99 9.10
CA ASP A 34 -17.74 14.81 9.96
C ASP A 34 -17.78 13.58 9.06
N LEU A 35 -16.63 12.88 8.95
CA LEU A 35 -16.50 11.70 8.09
C LEU A 35 -17.16 10.48 8.75
N PRO A 36 -17.95 9.67 8.01
CA PRO A 36 -18.51 8.44 8.52
C PRO A 36 -17.44 7.33 8.66
N ALA A 37 -17.79 6.29 9.42
CA ALA A 37 -16.92 5.20 9.81
C ALA A 37 -16.26 4.46 8.62
N TRP A 38 -14.97 4.19 8.76
CA TRP A 38 -14.17 3.37 7.86
C TRP A 38 -14.67 1.92 7.89
N VAL A 39 -14.94 1.33 6.72
CA VAL A 39 -15.31 -0.08 6.57
C VAL A 39 -14.20 -0.75 5.78
N PRO A 40 -13.46 -1.73 6.36
CA PRO A 40 -12.40 -2.42 5.63
C PRO A 40 -12.98 -3.17 4.43
N LEU A 41 -12.27 -3.12 3.31
CA LEU A 41 -12.56 -3.91 2.12
C LEU A 41 -12.20 -5.38 2.39
N ASP A 42 -13.13 -6.28 2.08
CA ASP A 42 -12.93 -7.73 2.13
C ASP A 42 -12.06 -8.15 0.93
N GLU A 43 -10.75 -8.31 1.16
CA GLU A 43 -9.70 -8.61 0.16
C GLU A 43 -9.88 -9.97 -0.55
N THR A 44 -10.85 -10.79 -0.10
CA THR A 44 -11.14 -12.11 -0.67
C THR A 44 -11.91 -12.06 -1.99
N ARG A 45 -12.37 -10.87 -2.42
CA ARG A 45 -13.26 -10.71 -3.57
C ARG A 45 -12.52 -10.27 -4.83
N THR A 46 -12.81 -10.93 -5.96
CA THR A 46 -12.42 -10.41 -7.27
C THR A 46 -13.03 -9.02 -7.49
N VAL A 47 -12.42 -8.20 -8.37
CA VAL A 47 -12.90 -6.85 -8.72
C VAL A 47 -14.40 -6.86 -9.07
N ASP A 48 -14.86 -7.87 -9.80
CA ASP A 48 -16.27 -8.00 -10.17
C ASP A 48 -17.16 -8.43 -9.00
N SER A 49 -16.66 -9.28 -8.10
CA SER A 49 -17.35 -9.64 -6.85
C SER A 49 -17.47 -8.44 -5.90
N MET A 50 -16.45 -7.56 -5.84
CA MET A 50 -16.50 -6.30 -5.09
C MET A 50 -17.53 -5.33 -5.68
N ARG A 51 -17.57 -5.18 -7.01
CA ARG A 51 -18.59 -4.34 -7.68
C ARG A 51 -20.02 -4.79 -7.35
N VAL A 52 -20.28 -6.09 -7.44
CA VAL A 52 -21.60 -6.65 -7.11
C VAL A 52 -21.94 -6.39 -5.65
N TRP A 53 -20.99 -6.61 -4.75
CA TRP A 53 -21.20 -6.35 -3.33
C TRP A 53 -21.43 -4.88 -3.02
N LEU A 54 -20.61 -3.97 -3.57
CA LEU A 54 -20.76 -2.54 -3.36
C LEU A 54 -22.13 -2.06 -3.84
N ARG A 55 -22.60 -2.52 -5.00
CA ARG A 55 -23.95 -2.26 -5.51
C ARG A 55 -25.04 -2.77 -4.57
N GLN A 56 -24.87 -3.95 -3.98
CA GLN A 56 -25.82 -4.52 -3.02
C GLN A 56 -25.77 -3.78 -1.67
N ALA A 57 -24.59 -3.42 -1.20
CA ALA A 57 -24.37 -2.76 0.09
C ALA A 57 -24.84 -1.30 0.07
N SER A 58 -24.72 -0.64 -1.09
CA SER A 58 -25.22 0.71 -1.35
C SER A 58 -26.67 0.75 -1.83
N ALA A 59 -27.28 -0.40 -2.14
CA ALA A 59 -28.66 -0.47 -2.57
C ALA A 59 -29.57 0.22 -1.56
N ASN A 60 -30.36 1.18 -2.04
CA ASN A 60 -31.30 1.99 -1.25
C ASN A 60 -30.67 2.87 -0.16
N LYS A 61 -29.35 3.14 -0.23
CA LYS A 61 -28.66 4.06 0.70
C LYS A 61 -28.06 5.24 -0.06
N ARG A 62 -28.08 6.42 0.58
CA ARG A 62 -27.27 7.56 0.15
C ARG A 62 -25.87 7.38 0.73
N SER A 63 -24.93 6.96 -0.10
CA SER A 63 -23.58 6.62 0.33
C SER A 63 -22.55 7.45 -0.43
N LEU A 64 -21.73 8.18 0.33
CA LEU A 64 -20.50 8.80 -0.15
C LEU A 64 -19.35 7.83 0.13
N LEU A 65 -18.62 7.46 -0.91
CA LEU A 65 -17.39 6.67 -0.79
C LEU A 65 -16.19 7.62 -0.94
N VAL A 66 -15.33 7.66 0.07
CA VAL A 66 -14.08 8.43 0.01
C VAL A 66 -12.96 7.51 -0.46
N VAL A 67 -12.37 7.81 -1.61
CA VAL A 67 -11.20 7.11 -2.15
C VAL A 67 -10.01 8.01 -1.90
N ASP A 68 -9.20 7.67 -0.91
CA ASP A 68 -8.06 8.48 -0.50
C ASP A 68 -6.79 8.08 -1.28
N ASN A 69 -6.02 9.06 -1.74
CA ASN A 69 -4.74 8.92 -2.46
C ASN A 69 -4.79 8.01 -3.71
N CYS A 70 -5.81 8.18 -4.55
CA CYS A 70 -5.92 7.39 -5.78
C CYS A 70 -4.88 7.83 -6.81
N THR A 71 -4.08 6.90 -7.31
CA THR A 71 -2.98 7.25 -8.23
C THR A 71 -3.30 6.93 -9.69
N SER A 72 -4.20 5.98 -9.94
CA SER A 72 -4.49 5.45 -11.27
C SER A 72 -5.99 5.43 -11.62
N PRO A 73 -6.37 5.66 -12.89
CA PRO A 73 -7.77 5.52 -13.33
C PRO A 73 -8.31 4.10 -13.16
N ASP A 74 -7.43 3.09 -13.21
CA ASP A 74 -7.81 1.69 -13.12
C ASP A 74 -8.30 1.33 -11.70
N GLU A 75 -7.73 1.93 -10.65
CA GLU A 75 -8.25 1.85 -9.27
C GLU A 75 -9.68 2.39 -9.17
N LEU A 76 -9.97 3.52 -9.82
CA LEU A 76 -11.31 4.11 -9.83
C LEU A 76 -12.32 3.29 -10.61
N SER A 77 -11.87 2.59 -11.66
CA SER A 77 -12.74 1.79 -12.52
C SER A 77 -13.55 0.75 -11.75
N VAL A 78 -13.04 0.28 -10.60
CA VAL A 78 -13.73 -0.67 -9.72
C VAL A 78 -15.01 -0.05 -9.13
N PHE A 79 -15.00 1.24 -8.85
CA PHE A 79 -16.10 1.95 -8.21
C PHE A 79 -17.07 2.59 -9.23
N CYS A 80 -16.60 2.83 -10.45
CA CYS A 80 -17.41 3.34 -11.55
C CYS A 80 -18.62 2.43 -11.85
N GLY A 81 -19.81 3.02 -11.99
CA GLY A 81 -21.05 2.28 -12.28
C GLY A 81 -21.64 1.51 -11.09
N CYS A 82 -21.20 1.77 -9.85
CA CYS A 82 -21.79 1.20 -8.64
C CYS A 82 -22.94 2.03 -8.04
N GLY A 83 -23.32 3.15 -8.67
CA GLY A 83 -24.36 4.06 -8.17
C GLY A 83 -23.99 4.83 -6.90
N LEU A 84 -22.68 4.93 -6.61
CA LEU A 84 -22.12 5.63 -5.46
C LEU A 84 -21.73 7.07 -5.81
N THR A 85 -21.86 7.98 -4.85
CA THR A 85 -21.16 9.27 -4.94
C THR A 85 -19.73 9.04 -4.49
N LEU A 86 -18.76 9.41 -5.33
CA LEU A 86 -17.33 9.26 -5.03
C LEU A 86 -16.74 10.60 -4.63
N LEU A 87 -15.94 10.61 -3.56
CA LEU A 87 -15.03 11.68 -3.20
C LEU A 87 -13.61 11.14 -3.33
N VAL A 88 -12.93 11.47 -4.41
CA VAL A 88 -11.56 10.99 -4.66
C VAL A 88 -10.57 12.07 -4.23
N THR A 89 -9.54 11.73 -3.46
CA THR A 89 -8.33 12.56 -3.30
C THR A 89 -7.21 11.99 -4.16
N THR A 90 -6.46 12.84 -4.86
CA THR A 90 -5.31 12.42 -5.66
C THR A 90 -4.29 13.53 -5.76
N ASP A 91 -3.03 13.17 -6.01
CA ASP A 91 -1.95 14.06 -6.43
C ASP A 91 -1.73 14.03 -7.97
N ASN A 92 -2.41 13.11 -8.67
CA ASN A 92 -2.32 12.93 -10.12
C ASN A 92 -3.22 13.94 -10.85
N PRO A 93 -2.66 14.95 -11.52
CA PRO A 93 -3.45 16.02 -12.16
C PRO A 93 -4.21 15.52 -13.40
N TRP A 94 -3.91 14.32 -13.91
CA TRP A 94 -4.54 13.75 -15.10
C TRP A 94 -5.71 12.83 -14.78
N LEU A 95 -5.92 12.48 -13.51
CA LEU A 95 -6.99 11.59 -13.09
C LEU A 95 -8.39 12.17 -13.38
N PRO A 96 -8.68 13.46 -13.11
CA PRO A 96 -10.02 14.01 -13.31
C PRO A 96 -10.48 13.97 -14.78
N SER A 97 -9.56 14.28 -15.70
CA SER A 97 -9.85 14.33 -17.14
C SER A 97 -10.06 12.96 -17.78
N LYS A 98 -9.47 11.90 -17.22
CA LYS A 98 -9.61 10.52 -17.73
C LYS A 98 -10.84 9.79 -17.19
N ALA A 99 -11.42 10.24 -16.09
CA ALA A 99 -12.48 9.53 -15.36
C ALA A 99 -13.83 10.29 -15.31
N ASP A 100 -14.03 11.31 -16.15
CA ASP A 100 -15.24 12.15 -16.21
C ASP A 100 -15.66 12.70 -14.84
N LEU A 101 -14.74 13.40 -14.20
CA LEU A 101 -14.69 13.54 -12.76
C LEU A 101 -14.51 15.05 -12.45
N GLU A 102 -15.38 15.68 -11.64
CA GLU A 102 -15.37 17.15 -11.42
C GLU A 102 -14.21 17.58 -10.51
N GLU A 103 -13.28 18.37 -11.05
CA GLU A 103 -12.04 18.78 -10.41
C GLU A 103 -12.22 19.89 -9.34
N PHE A 104 -11.75 19.66 -8.12
CA PHE A 104 -11.67 20.66 -7.06
C PHE A 104 -10.25 20.76 -6.48
N CYS A 105 -9.57 21.89 -6.70
CA CYS A 105 -8.30 22.18 -6.04
C CYS A 105 -8.52 22.69 -4.62
N VAL A 106 -7.83 22.12 -3.64
CA VAL A 106 -7.64 22.79 -2.34
C VAL A 106 -6.50 23.82 -2.48
N PRO A 107 -6.76 25.15 -2.40
CA PRO A 107 -5.69 26.14 -2.45
C PRO A 107 -4.81 26.09 -1.19
N PRO A 108 -3.58 26.62 -1.24
CA PRO A 108 -2.76 26.81 -0.04
C PRO A 108 -3.55 27.56 1.04
N ALA A 109 -3.28 27.24 2.31
CA ALA A 109 -4.00 27.86 3.41
C ALA A 109 -3.84 29.39 3.36
N THR A 110 -4.95 30.12 3.38
CA THR A 110 -4.93 31.57 3.56
C THR A 110 -4.25 31.91 4.88
N ASP A 111 -3.69 33.12 5.00
CA ASP A 111 -2.99 33.55 6.22
C ASP A 111 -3.81 33.26 7.48
N ASP A 112 -5.11 33.55 7.47
CA ASP A 112 -5.98 33.30 8.62
C ASP A 112 -6.17 31.81 8.94
N LEU A 113 -6.37 30.95 7.94
CA LEU A 113 -6.48 29.51 8.13
C LEU A 113 -5.15 28.93 8.62
N ALA A 114 -4.03 29.40 8.08
CA ALA A 114 -2.72 28.93 8.46
C ALA A 114 -2.38 29.32 9.91
N TYR A 115 -2.76 30.51 10.38
CA TYR A 115 -2.67 30.87 11.80
C TYR A 115 -3.56 30.01 12.69
N ARG A 116 -4.76 29.62 12.23
CA ARG A 116 -5.64 28.72 12.98
C ARG A 116 -5.08 27.31 13.09
N ILE A 117 -4.49 26.77 12.02
CA ILE A 117 -3.79 25.49 12.03
C ILE A 117 -2.64 25.56 13.04
N LEU A 118 -1.79 26.58 12.91
CA LEU A 118 -0.65 26.79 13.80
C LEU A 118 -1.08 26.94 15.27
N ALA A 119 -2.16 27.69 15.55
CA ALA A 119 -2.75 27.84 16.87
C ALA A 119 -3.23 26.50 17.45
N SER A 120 -3.94 25.72 16.65
CA SER A 120 -4.45 24.41 17.07
C SER A 120 -3.32 23.43 17.38
N SER A 121 -2.28 23.40 16.55
CA SER A 121 -1.14 22.48 16.73
C SER A 121 -0.21 22.93 17.87
N SER A 122 -0.05 24.24 18.07
CA SER A 122 0.80 24.79 19.14
C SER A 122 0.12 24.89 20.51
N GLY A 123 -1.21 24.91 20.55
CA GLY A 123 -1.98 25.21 21.76
C GLY A 123 -1.89 26.70 22.19
N ARG A 124 -1.54 27.60 21.26
CA ARG A 124 -1.37 29.05 21.51
C ARG A 124 -2.46 29.89 20.87
N SER A 125 -2.56 31.15 21.27
CA SER A 125 -3.55 32.07 20.70
C SER A 125 -3.11 32.57 19.32
N CYS A 126 -4.07 32.81 18.42
CA CYS A 126 -3.78 33.39 17.10
C CYS A 126 -3.14 34.78 17.18
N ALA A 127 -3.42 35.56 18.23
CA ALA A 127 -2.86 36.89 18.42
C ALA A 127 -1.34 36.86 18.67
N GLU A 128 -0.90 35.96 19.55
CA GLU A 128 0.53 35.73 19.82
C GLU A 128 1.28 35.28 18.56
N LEU A 129 0.68 34.34 17.81
CA LEU A 129 1.26 33.80 16.57
C LEU A 129 1.36 34.84 15.45
N LYS A 130 0.38 35.72 15.31
CA LYS A 130 0.41 36.81 14.32
C LYS A 130 1.56 37.78 14.58
N GLN A 131 1.93 38.00 15.84
CA GLN A 131 3.03 38.90 16.19
C GLN A 131 4.42 38.24 16.04
N ALA A 132 4.56 36.97 16.40
CA ALA A 132 5.86 36.29 16.47
C ALA A 132 6.24 35.48 15.21
N ALA A 133 5.26 34.98 14.46
CA ALA A 133 5.49 34.02 13.37
C ALA A 133 5.16 34.57 11.96
N ALA A 134 4.99 35.90 11.81
CA ALA A 134 4.68 36.51 10.51
C ALA A 134 5.77 36.33 9.43
N SER A 135 7.04 36.21 9.83
CA SER A 135 8.14 35.84 8.93
C SER A 135 8.05 34.38 8.50
N LEU A 136 7.69 33.48 9.43
CA LEU A 136 7.61 32.04 9.21
C LEU A 136 6.46 31.66 8.27
N MET A 137 5.34 32.36 8.35
CA MET A 137 4.20 32.17 7.45
C MET A 137 4.57 32.37 5.97
N ARG A 138 5.41 33.37 5.67
CA ARG A 138 5.94 33.61 4.32
C ARG A 138 6.85 32.48 3.84
N SER A 139 7.54 31.80 4.76
CA SER A 139 8.42 30.69 4.44
C SER A 139 7.68 29.37 4.24
N CYS A 140 6.53 29.14 4.88
CA CYS A 140 5.84 27.84 4.88
C CYS A 140 4.97 27.57 3.64
N HIS A 141 4.86 28.53 2.70
CA HIS A 141 4.03 28.44 1.49
C HIS A 141 2.56 28.03 1.75
N GLY A 142 2.03 28.27 2.96
CA GLY A 142 0.67 27.87 3.35
C GLY A 142 0.42 26.36 3.40
N LEU A 143 1.47 25.53 3.46
CA LEU A 143 1.33 24.06 3.51
C LEU A 143 0.84 23.59 4.90
N PRO A 144 -0.32 22.92 5.01
CA PRO A 144 -0.87 22.48 6.29
C PRO A 144 0.07 21.57 7.10
N MET A 145 0.79 20.66 6.43
CA MET A 145 1.75 19.76 7.07
C MET A 145 2.94 20.53 7.67
N ALA A 146 3.49 21.51 6.94
CA ALA A 146 4.57 22.36 7.44
C ALA A 146 4.14 23.13 8.69
N LEU A 147 2.93 23.71 8.66
CA LEU A 147 2.34 24.44 9.78
C LEU A 147 2.10 23.55 10.99
N SER A 148 1.66 22.30 10.78
CA SER A 148 1.45 21.33 11.85
C SER A 148 2.77 20.92 12.52
N LEU A 149 3.81 20.64 11.71
CA LEU A 149 5.16 20.32 12.21
C LEU A 149 5.72 21.46 13.08
N ILE A 150 5.63 22.70 12.58
CA ILE A 150 6.12 23.88 13.31
C ILE A 150 5.28 24.17 14.55
N GLY A 151 3.95 24.06 14.45
CA GLY A 151 3.09 24.23 15.62
C GLY A 151 3.41 23.21 16.71
N GLY A 152 3.68 21.96 16.32
CA GLY A 152 4.08 20.89 17.21
C GLY A 152 5.44 21.12 17.88
N THR A 153 6.44 21.64 17.16
CA THR A 153 7.73 22.01 17.78
C THR A 153 7.57 23.14 18.78
N ILE A 154 6.77 24.17 18.45
CA ILE A 154 6.45 25.29 19.35
C ILE A 154 5.79 24.79 20.63
N LYS A 155 4.82 23.86 20.53
CA LYS A 155 4.13 23.29 21.70
C LYS A 155 5.10 22.64 22.69
N SER A 156 6.18 22.06 22.19
CA SER A 156 7.17 21.34 23.00
C SER A 156 8.23 22.21 23.66
N ARG A 157 8.29 23.52 23.35
CA ARG A 157 9.27 24.46 23.89
C ARG A 157 8.65 25.52 24.81
N SER A 158 9.51 26.16 25.61
CA SER A 158 9.13 27.30 26.43
C SER A 158 8.86 28.53 25.55
N PRO A 159 7.92 29.41 25.96
CA PRO A 159 7.55 30.61 25.20
C PRO A 159 8.72 31.53 24.81
N ASP A 160 9.76 31.57 25.64
CA ASP A 160 10.89 32.51 25.49
C ASP A 160 11.90 32.12 24.40
N THR A 161 11.86 30.87 23.91
CA THR A 161 12.81 30.33 22.92
C THR A 161 12.27 30.30 21.49
N TRP A 162 11.16 30.99 21.26
CA TRP A 162 10.39 30.84 20.03
C TRP A 162 11.03 31.52 18.82
N GLY A 163 11.63 32.70 19.02
CA GLY A 163 12.37 33.41 17.96
C GLY A 163 13.51 32.54 17.38
N ASP A 164 14.15 31.73 18.23
CA ASP A 164 15.24 30.83 17.83
C ASP A 164 14.73 29.69 16.95
N VAL A 165 13.61 29.06 17.30
CA VAL A 165 12.98 28.01 16.49
C VAL A 165 12.60 28.52 15.10
N VAL A 166 12.07 29.75 15.01
CA VAL A 166 11.73 30.39 13.72
C VAL A 166 12.97 30.59 12.85
N SER A 167 14.11 30.92 13.47
CA SER A 167 15.39 31.14 12.77
C SER A 167 16.08 29.85 12.31
N GLU A 168 15.78 28.70 12.94
CA GLU A 168 16.31 27.40 12.54
C GLU A 168 15.74 26.93 11.18
N PHE A 169 14.59 27.45 10.75
CA PHE A 169 13.98 27.13 9.47
C PHE A 169 14.47 28.07 8.36
N GLN A 170 15.41 27.60 7.54
CA GLN A 170 15.87 28.37 6.39
C GLN A 170 14.77 28.45 5.31
N PRO A 171 14.51 29.64 4.75
CA PRO A 171 13.51 29.82 3.70
C PRO A 171 14.02 29.30 2.36
N SER A 172 13.16 28.59 1.64
CA SER A 172 13.34 28.10 0.29
C SER A 172 12.18 28.55 -0.58
N SER A 173 12.46 28.92 -1.83
CA SER A 173 11.43 29.29 -2.80
C SER A 173 10.62 28.09 -3.30
N VAL A 174 11.10 26.86 -3.08
CA VAL A 174 10.48 25.63 -3.55
C VAL A 174 9.70 24.97 -2.41
N PRO A 175 8.36 24.84 -2.48
CA PRO A 175 7.54 24.37 -1.36
C PRO A 175 7.91 22.99 -0.81
N ILE A 176 8.23 22.03 -1.69
CA ILE A 176 8.62 20.67 -1.25
C ILE A 176 9.98 20.68 -0.55
N VAL A 177 10.93 21.49 -1.03
CA VAL A 177 12.26 21.64 -0.41
C VAL A 177 12.11 22.31 0.96
N GLN A 178 11.23 23.30 1.06
CA GLN A 178 10.88 23.91 2.33
C GLN A 178 10.31 22.89 3.32
N LEU A 179 9.32 22.08 2.89
CA LEU A 179 8.69 21.08 3.75
C LEU A 179 9.71 20.06 4.25
N VAL A 180 10.59 19.58 3.37
CA VAL A 180 11.68 18.66 3.74
C VAL A 180 12.66 19.32 4.72
N GLY A 181 13.00 20.60 4.52
CA GLY A 181 13.86 21.35 5.45
C GLY A 181 13.22 21.51 6.84
N ILE A 182 11.91 21.81 6.88
CA ILE A 182 11.14 21.90 8.13
C ILE A 182 11.09 20.54 8.83
N LEU A 183 10.86 19.46 8.07
CA LEU A 183 10.84 18.11 8.61
C LEU A 183 12.21 17.73 9.21
N ALA A 184 13.30 18.01 8.50
CA ALA A 184 14.66 17.75 8.98
C ALA A 184 14.97 18.49 10.28
N ALA A 185 14.68 19.79 10.34
CA ALA A 185 14.85 20.58 11.56
C ALA A 185 13.97 20.06 12.71
N THR A 186 12.71 19.71 12.44
CA THR A 186 11.80 19.13 13.45
C THR A 186 12.36 17.83 14.03
N VAL A 187 12.96 16.98 13.21
CA VAL A 187 13.58 15.71 13.66
C VAL A 187 14.82 15.97 14.49
N GLU A 188 15.68 16.92 14.11
CA GLU A 188 16.87 17.26 14.89
C GLU A 188 16.56 17.92 16.24
N LEU A 189 15.37 18.52 16.36
CA LEU A 189 14.86 19.06 17.62
C LEU A 189 14.29 18.01 18.59
N LEU A 190 14.10 16.76 18.15
CA LEU A 190 13.59 15.70 19.02
C LEU A 190 14.63 15.30 20.08
N PRO A 191 14.18 14.95 21.31
CA PRO A 191 15.00 14.21 22.27
C PRO A 191 15.62 12.96 21.63
N GLN A 192 16.82 12.58 22.08
CA GLN A 192 17.62 11.52 21.46
C GLN A 192 16.85 10.21 21.26
N ASP A 193 16.11 9.76 22.29
CA ASP A 193 15.33 8.52 22.24
C ASP A 193 14.20 8.60 21.22
N LEU A 194 13.40 9.67 21.25
CA LEU A 194 12.31 9.90 20.27
C LEU A 194 12.85 10.01 18.84
N ARG A 195 14.01 10.65 18.68
CA ARG A 195 14.66 10.77 17.38
C ARG A 195 15.03 9.40 16.84
N LEU A 196 15.58 8.51 17.67
CA LEU A 196 15.90 7.15 17.27
C LEU A 196 14.64 6.36 16.88
N HIS A 197 13.58 6.44 17.69
CA HIS A 197 12.30 5.79 17.39
C HIS A 197 11.70 6.28 16.06
N TYR A 198 11.72 7.59 15.82
CA TYR A 198 11.22 8.17 14.57
C TYR A 198 12.06 7.74 13.37
N ARG A 199 13.39 7.70 13.49
CA ARG A 199 14.29 7.22 12.44
C ARG A 199 13.98 5.78 12.04
N LYS A 200 13.71 4.91 13.02
CA LYS A 200 13.35 3.50 12.79
C LYS A 200 12.07 3.33 11.96
N LEU A 201 11.18 4.33 11.89
CA LEU A 201 9.98 4.29 11.03
C LEU A 201 10.30 4.26 9.53
N ALA A 202 11.56 4.46 9.13
CA ALA A 202 12.02 4.30 7.75
C ALA A 202 11.71 2.92 7.16
N VAL A 203 11.53 1.89 8.01
CA VAL A 203 11.24 0.51 7.58
C VAL A 203 9.78 0.27 7.18
N LEU A 204 8.89 1.22 7.46
CA LEU A 204 7.47 1.04 7.19
C LEU A 204 7.19 1.18 5.69
N PRO A 205 6.32 0.34 5.10
CA PRO A 205 5.86 0.48 3.73
C PRO A 205 4.93 1.70 3.55
N ASP A 206 4.67 2.09 2.31
CA ASP A 206 3.81 3.24 2.01
C ASP A 206 2.34 2.97 2.34
N CYS A 207 1.64 4.02 2.79
CA CYS A 207 0.18 4.07 2.91
C CYS A 207 -0.48 2.94 3.72
N MET A 208 0.12 2.50 4.83
CA MET A 208 -0.45 1.45 5.70
C MET A 208 -0.74 1.95 7.11
N ASN A 209 -1.85 1.47 7.68
CA ASN A 209 -2.11 1.56 9.11
C ASN A 209 -1.26 0.50 9.82
N VAL A 210 -0.35 0.95 10.69
CA VAL A 210 0.57 0.06 11.40
C VAL A 210 0.09 -0.14 12.84
N PRO A 211 -0.14 -1.39 13.30
CA PRO A 211 -0.54 -1.67 14.67
C PRO A 211 0.51 -1.22 15.69
N LEU A 212 0.07 -0.78 16.88
CA LEU A 212 0.99 -0.47 17.98
C LEU A 212 1.91 -1.63 18.37
N LYS A 213 1.44 -2.88 18.22
CA LYS A 213 2.24 -4.08 18.53
C LYS A 213 3.50 -4.15 17.67
N THR A 214 3.39 -3.84 16.37
CA THR A 214 4.51 -3.75 15.45
C THR A 214 5.52 -2.70 15.90
N LEU A 215 5.05 -1.53 16.34
CA LEU A 215 5.93 -0.47 16.83
C LEU A 215 6.63 -0.82 18.13
N LYS A 216 5.94 -1.51 19.05
CA LYS A 216 6.57 -2.03 20.26
C LYS A 216 7.76 -2.93 19.92
N LEU A 217 7.60 -3.83 18.95
CA LEU A 217 8.68 -4.71 18.49
C LEU A 217 9.81 -3.91 17.82
N LEU A 218 9.47 -3.00 16.90
CA LEU A 218 10.43 -2.16 16.19
C LEU A 218 11.29 -1.31 17.14
N TRP A 219 10.67 -0.80 18.20
CA TRP A 219 11.30 0.07 19.19
C TRP A 219 11.85 -0.68 20.41
N GLU A 220 11.72 -2.01 20.44
CA GLU A 220 12.21 -2.86 21.55
C GLU A 220 11.64 -2.41 22.91
N LEU A 221 10.37 -1.99 22.93
CA LEU A 221 9.70 -1.46 24.12
C LEU A 221 9.07 -2.56 24.97
N SER A 222 8.95 -2.31 26.27
CA SER A 222 8.47 -3.33 27.23
C SER A 222 6.94 -3.48 27.20
N SER A 223 6.20 -2.43 26.77
CA SER A 223 4.74 -2.46 26.77
C SER A 223 4.09 -1.65 25.66
N ASP A 224 2.87 -2.02 25.29
CA ASP A 224 2.05 -1.28 24.32
C ASP A 224 1.76 0.16 24.81
N ARG A 225 1.73 0.36 26.15
CA ARG A 225 1.54 1.69 26.77
C ARG A 225 2.74 2.62 26.53
N GLU A 226 3.95 2.08 26.54
CA GLU A 226 5.17 2.85 26.20
C GLU A 226 5.18 3.20 24.71
N ALA A 227 4.85 2.24 23.84
CA ALA A 227 4.74 2.49 22.41
C ALA A 227 3.72 3.59 22.11
N LEU A 228 2.56 3.55 22.76
CA LEU A 228 1.54 4.60 22.65
C LEU A 228 2.02 5.96 23.16
N ARG A 229 2.79 6.00 24.25
CA ARG A 229 3.37 7.25 24.75
C ARG A 229 4.31 7.87 23.71
N VAL A 230 5.20 7.07 23.13
CA VAL A 230 6.09 7.50 22.04
C VAL A 230 5.27 8.01 20.85
N CYS A 231 4.24 7.27 20.43
CA CYS A 231 3.35 7.69 19.35
C CYS A 231 2.67 9.03 19.65
N ARG A 232 2.16 9.25 20.86
CA ARG A 232 1.52 10.51 21.25
C ARG A 232 2.50 11.67 21.24
N GLU A 233 3.75 11.46 21.64
CA GLU A 233 4.78 12.49 21.62
C GLU A 233 5.22 12.84 20.19
N LEU A 234 5.28 11.87 19.28
CA LEU A 234 5.53 12.10 17.85
C LEU A 234 4.32 12.76 17.16
N SER A 235 3.11 12.30 17.47
CA SER A 235 1.87 12.84 16.92
C SER A 235 1.61 14.28 17.35
N ALA A 236 1.92 14.63 18.61
CA ALA A 236 1.89 16.00 19.09
C ALA A 236 2.83 16.95 18.33
N ARG A 237 3.80 16.40 17.58
CA ARG A 237 4.74 17.14 16.74
C ARG A 237 4.41 17.06 15.23
N GLY A 238 3.27 16.49 14.86
CA GLY A 238 2.85 16.32 13.47
C GLY A 238 3.65 15.28 12.68
N LEU A 239 4.40 14.41 13.37
CA LEU A 239 5.30 13.43 12.74
C LEU A 239 4.62 12.09 12.41
N LEU A 240 3.46 11.82 13.00
CA LEU A 240 2.59 10.69 12.67
C LEU A 240 1.16 10.96 13.14
N ASN A 241 0.21 10.21 12.61
CA ASN A 241 -1.18 10.22 13.07
C ASN A 241 -1.48 8.92 13.81
N ILE A 242 -2.21 9.04 14.92
CA ILE A 242 -2.76 7.87 15.63
C ILE A 242 -4.20 7.71 15.14
N THR A 243 -4.50 6.53 14.59
CA THR A 243 -5.83 6.14 14.18
C THR A 243 -6.33 5.05 15.11
N SER A 244 -7.63 5.01 15.37
CA SER A 244 -8.26 3.93 16.13
C SER A 244 -9.42 3.40 15.31
N PRO A 245 -9.15 2.50 14.35
CA PRO A 245 -10.23 1.81 13.66
C PRO A 245 -11.07 1.08 14.71
N ARG A 246 -12.39 1.05 14.52
CA ARG A 246 -13.30 0.39 15.46
C ARG A 246 -12.89 -1.08 15.59
N ASP A 247 -12.77 -1.55 16.83
CA ASP A 247 -12.53 -2.93 17.23
C ASP A 247 -11.15 -3.55 16.93
N SER A 248 -10.18 -2.80 16.37
CA SER A 248 -8.84 -3.32 16.04
C SER A 248 -7.69 -2.75 16.88
N GLY A 249 -7.96 -1.87 17.85
CA GLY A 249 -6.94 -1.19 18.65
C GLY A 249 -6.28 -0.01 17.93
N GLU A 250 -5.36 0.67 18.61
CA GLU A 250 -4.67 1.85 18.08
C GLU A 250 -3.65 1.45 16.99
N HIS A 251 -3.70 2.19 15.90
CA HIS A 251 -2.80 2.11 14.75
C HIS A 251 -2.14 3.46 14.54
N ILE A 252 -1.06 3.48 13.77
CA ILE A 252 -0.47 4.71 13.27
C ILE A 252 -0.54 4.79 11.75
N ALA A 253 -0.57 6.01 11.25
CA ALA A 253 -0.33 6.32 9.85
C ALA A 253 0.76 7.39 9.76
N VAL A 254 1.73 7.18 8.87
CA VAL A 254 2.80 8.13 8.57
C VAL A 254 2.60 8.63 7.15
N HIS A 255 2.73 9.94 6.95
CA HIS A 255 2.51 10.53 5.62
C HIS A 255 3.63 10.09 4.66
N GLU A 256 3.31 9.86 3.38
CA GLU A 256 4.27 9.36 2.39
C GLU A 256 5.53 10.25 2.27
N VAL A 257 5.36 11.58 2.21
CA VAL A 257 6.47 12.56 2.26
C VAL A 257 7.39 12.37 3.47
N GLN A 258 6.87 11.98 4.65
CA GLN A 258 7.68 11.67 5.82
C GLN A 258 8.46 10.36 5.64
N LEU A 259 7.82 9.33 5.09
CA LEU A 259 8.47 8.06 4.81
C LEU A 259 9.56 8.20 3.74
N ASP A 260 9.30 8.93 2.64
CA ASP A 260 10.30 9.22 1.60
C ASP A 260 11.51 9.98 2.18
N PHE A 261 11.27 10.98 3.04
CA PHE A 261 12.34 11.66 3.76
C PHE A 261 13.17 10.68 4.61
N LEU A 262 12.50 9.86 5.43
CA LEU A 262 13.16 8.89 6.31
C LEU A 262 13.99 7.87 5.52
N ARG A 263 13.43 7.31 4.45
CA ARG A 263 14.12 6.34 3.58
C ARG A 263 15.32 6.97 2.91
N ARG A 264 15.22 8.18 2.37
CA ARG A 264 16.37 8.88 1.77
C ARG A 264 17.49 9.12 2.78
N CYS A 265 17.15 9.59 3.98
CA CYS A 265 18.12 9.88 5.02
C CYS A 265 18.74 8.63 5.64
N TYR A 266 17.99 7.53 5.75
CA TYR A 266 18.36 6.38 6.58
C TYR A 266 18.36 5.04 5.83
N HIS A 267 18.35 5.02 4.49
CA HIS A 267 18.36 3.81 3.66
C HIS A 267 19.42 2.78 4.08
N ARG A 268 20.61 3.22 4.49
CA ARG A 268 21.70 2.31 4.91
C ARG A 268 21.41 1.62 6.23
N GLN A 269 20.80 2.33 7.18
CA GLN A 269 20.46 1.80 8.50
C GLN A 269 19.15 1.00 8.45
N ALA A 270 18.25 1.35 7.52
CA ALA A 270 16.95 0.71 7.37
C ALA A 270 17.09 -0.81 7.24
N GLY A 271 18.04 -1.33 6.43
CA GLY A 271 18.23 -2.78 6.28
C GLY A 271 18.50 -3.52 7.60
N ILE A 272 19.24 -2.89 8.53
CA ILE A 272 19.49 -3.44 9.88
C ILE A 272 18.18 -3.47 10.69
N TRP A 273 17.39 -2.40 10.62
CA TRP A 273 16.12 -2.31 11.33
C TRP A 273 15.05 -3.24 10.74
N HIS A 274 15.02 -3.46 9.42
CA HIS A 274 14.18 -4.47 8.78
C HIS A 274 14.53 -5.87 9.32
N GLY A 275 15.82 -6.22 9.38
CA GLY A 275 16.28 -7.50 9.93
C GLY A 275 15.90 -7.67 11.40
N ALA A 276 16.15 -6.65 12.23
CA ALA A 276 15.80 -6.67 13.65
C ALA A 276 14.29 -6.81 13.89
N LEU A 277 13.45 -6.18 13.06
CA LEU A 277 12.00 -6.34 13.14
C LEU A 277 11.57 -7.77 12.82
N VAL A 278 12.13 -8.36 11.76
CA VAL A 278 11.87 -9.77 11.41
C VAL A 278 12.28 -10.69 12.56
N ASP A 279 13.48 -10.50 13.11
CA ASP A 279 13.99 -11.29 14.23
C ASP A 279 13.11 -11.18 15.49
N ALA A 280 12.56 -9.99 15.75
CA ALA A 280 11.63 -9.76 16.85
C ALA A 280 10.30 -10.49 16.65
N TYR A 281 9.77 -10.52 15.43
CA TYR A 281 8.55 -11.26 15.10
C TYR A 281 8.74 -12.78 15.13
N SER A 282 9.90 -13.27 14.68
CA SER A 282 10.21 -14.71 14.67
C SER A 282 10.85 -15.21 15.96
N HIS A 283 10.91 -14.39 17.01
CA HIS A 283 11.57 -14.77 18.25
C HIS A 283 10.88 -16.00 18.89
N GLY A 284 11.66 -17.07 19.10
CA GLY A 284 11.15 -18.33 19.65
C GLY A 284 10.38 -19.20 18.66
N LEU A 285 10.40 -18.86 17.37
CA LEU A 285 9.86 -19.69 16.30
C LEU A 285 10.99 -20.38 15.53
N ASP A 286 10.72 -21.59 15.06
CA ASP A 286 11.67 -22.35 14.24
C ASP A 286 11.84 -21.74 12.84
N HIS A 287 10.80 -21.07 12.33
CA HIS A 287 10.79 -20.47 11.00
C HIS A 287 9.84 -19.26 10.92
N VAL A 288 10.15 -18.29 10.04
CA VAL A 288 9.33 -17.08 9.81
C VAL A 288 7.93 -17.39 9.29
N ALA A 289 7.74 -18.58 8.69
CA ALA A 289 6.42 -19.04 8.29
C ALA A 289 5.47 -19.09 9.49
N TYR A 290 5.90 -19.42 10.70
CA TYR A 290 4.99 -19.57 11.84
C TYR A 290 4.55 -18.26 12.50
N ILE A 291 4.95 -17.10 11.97
CA ILE A 291 4.58 -15.80 12.52
C ILE A 291 3.05 -15.65 12.48
N ALA A 292 2.47 -15.25 13.61
CA ALA A 292 1.03 -15.00 13.74
C ALA A 292 0.62 -13.72 12.98
N ASP A 293 -0.59 -13.74 12.44
CA ASP A 293 -1.14 -12.61 11.70
C ASP A 293 -1.63 -11.51 12.65
N ASP A 294 -1.02 -10.33 12.55
CA ASP A 294 -1.42 -9.13 13.28
C ASP A 294 -2.02 -8.05 12.37
N GLY A 295 -2.30 -8.39 11.10
CA GLY A 295 -2.78 -7.47 10.07
C GLY A 295 -1.68 -6.63 9.41
N TYR A 296 -0.43 -6.71 9.88
CA TYR A 296 0.71 -6.01 9.29
C TYR A 296 1.77 -6.97 8.76
N ILE A 297 2.31 -7.83 9.63
CA ILE A 297 3.55 -8.55 9.32
C ILE A 297 3.35 -9.58 8.22
N VAL A 298 2.22 -10.29 8.19
CA VAL A 298 1.97 -11.31 7.16
C VAL A 298 1.91 -10.68 5.77
N ASN A 299 1.31 -9.50 5.64
CA ASN A 299 1.27 -8.77 4.37
C ASN A 299 2.65 -8.22 3.96
N ASN A 300 3.50 -7.85 4.93
CA ASN A 300 4.73 -7.09 4.67
C ASN A 300 6.04 -7.85 4.93
N ILE A 301 6.00 -9.10 5.40
CA ILE A 301 7.22 -9.86 5.74
C ILE A 301 8.15 -10.01 4.53
N ALA A 302 7.59 -10.21 3.33
CA ALA A 302 8.37 -10.29 2.10
C ALA A 302 9.09 -8.97 1.78
N HIS A 303 8.45 -7.83 2.04
CA HIS A 303 9.10 -6.53 1.94
C HIS A 303 10.26 -6.42 2.94
N HIS A 304 10.05 -6.76 4.22
CA HIS A 304 11.12 -6.69 5.21
C HIS A 304 12.30 -7.63 4.92
N LEU A 305 12.03 -8.88 4.51
CA LEU A 305 13.06 -9.85 4.14
C LEU A 305 13.87 -9.39 2.92
N LYS A 306 13.20 -8.77 1.94
CA LYS A 306 13.83 -8.19 0.76
C LYS A 306 14.75 -7.03 1.15
N GLU A 307 14.26 -6.05 1.90
CA GLU A 307 15.02 -4.84 2.27
C GLU A 307 16.18 -5.12 3.24
N CYS A 308 16.13 -6.24 3.99
CA CYS A 308 17.28 -6.72 4.79
C CYS A 308 18.17 -7.75 4.06
N PHE A 309 17.96 -7.95 2.75
CA PHE A 309 18.72 -8.87 1.88
C PHE A 309 18.70 -10.34 2.32
N ARG A 310 17.70 -10.77 3.11
CA ARG A 310 17.49 -12.18 3.50
C ARG A 310 16.64 -12.91 2.46
N LEU A 311 17.10 -12.87 1.22
CA LEU A 311 16.37 -13.42 0.07
C LEU A 311 16.23 -14.94 0.14
N ASP A 312 17.17 -15.65 0.75
CA ASP A 312 17.08 -17.11 0.87
C ASP A 312 15.93 -17.52 1.81
N THR A 313 15.77 -16.82 2.94
CA THR A 313 14.60 -16.98 3.83
C THR A 313 13.29 -16.60 3.14
N LEU A 314 13.28 -15.55 2.31
CA LEU A 314 12.10 -15.20 1.51
C LEU A 314 11.78 -16.32 0.51
N ARG A 315 12.78 -16.91 -0.13
CA ARG A 315 12.60 -18.03 -1.06
C ARG A 315 12.02 -19.26 -0.35
N GLU A 316 12.53 -19.60 0.83
CA GLU A 316 11.99 -20.68 1.67
C GLU A 316 10.52 -20.44 2.02
N LEU A 317 10.17 -19.20 2.41
CA LEU A 317 8.79 -18.81 2.69
C LEU A 317 7.86 -18.95 1.47
N LEU A 318 8.35 -18.61 0.28
CA LEU A 318 7.61 -18.76 -0.99
C LEU A 318 7.41 -20.22 -1.42
N TYR A 319 8.08 -21.17 -0.76
CA TYR A 319 7.93 -22.60 -0.96
C TYR A 319 7.07 -23.30 0.10
N ASP A 320 6.78 -22.61 1.20
CA ASP A 320 5.96 -23.13 2.28
C ASP A 320 4.46 -23.04 1.91
N THR A 321 3.85 -24.20 1.62
CA THR A 321 2.45 -24.23 1.17
C THR A 321 1.46 -23.87 2.27
N GLU A 322 1.79 -24.13 3.54
CA GLU A 322 0.93 -23.76 4.67
C GLU A 322 0.93 -22.25 4.89
N TRP A 323 2.11 -21.62 4.75
CA TRP A 323 2.24 -20.16 4.71
C TRP A 323 1.42 -19.55 3.56
N LEU A 324 1.64 -20.04 2.33
CA LEU A 324 0.95 -19.52 1.14
C LEU A 324 -0.56 -19.66 1.28
N GLU A 325 -1.05 -20.79 1.81
CA GLU A 325 -2.48 -21.02 2.00
C GLU A 325 -3.07 -20.11 3.07
N ARG A 326 -2.39 -19.93 4.21
CA ARG A 326 -2.86 -19.02 5.25
C ARG A 326 -2.89 -17.58 4.77
N LYS A 327 -1.82 -17.10 4.10
CA LYS A 327 -1.76 -15.75 3.54
C LYS A 327 -2.80 -15.54 2.44
N LEU A 328 -3.03 -16.56 1.59
CA LEU A 328 -4.11 -16.54 0.59
C LEU A 328 -5.49 -16.34 1.24
N HIS A 329 -5.77 -17.01 2.35
CA HIS A 329 -7.06 -16.89 3.04
C HIS A 329 -7.21 -15.56 3.79
N SER A 330 -6.14 -15.00 4.37
CA SER A 330 -6.24 -13.74 5.14
C SER A 330 -6.09 -12.48 4.30
N HIS A 331 -5.27 -12.48 3.24
CA HIS A 331 -4.91 -11.30 2.45
C HIS A 331 -5.15 -11.45 0.92
N GLY A 332 -5.70 -12.59 0.50
CA GLY A 332 -6.09 -12.82 -0.89
C GLY A 332 -4.93 -13.15 -1.83
N VAL A 333 -5.29 -13.42 -3.09
CA VAL A 333 -4.37 -13.90 -4.14
C VAL A 333 -3.29 -12.86 -4.46
N ARG A 334 -3.66 -11.58 -4.53
CA ARG A 334 -2.76 -10.50 -4.94
C ARG A 334 -1.62 -10.30 -3.97
N SER A 335 -1.90 -10.34 -2.66
CA SER A 335 -0.89 -10.19 -1.62
C SER A 335 0.22 -11.24 -1.75
N VAL A 336 -0.16 -12.51 -1.99
CA VAL A 336 0.80 -13.61 -2.20
C VAL A 336 1.59 -13.42 -3.50
N LEU A 337 0.92 -13.06 -4.60
CA LEU A 337 1.60 -12.82 -5.88
C LEU A 337 2.59 -11.65 -5.81
N ASP A 338 2.28 -10.62 -5.04
CA ASP A 338 3.18 -9.48 -4.85
C ASP A 338 4.45 -9.90 -4.07
N ASP A 339 4.41 -10.92 -3.20
CA ASP A 339 5.61 -11.48 -2.58
C ASP A 339 6.51 -12.18 -3.59
N PHE A 340 5.93 -13.01 -4.48
CA PHE A 340 6.67 -13.65 -5.58
C PHE A 340 7.33 -12.60 -6.47
N ARG A 341 6.60 -11.54 -6.83
CA ARG A 341 7.13 -10.42 -7.63
C ARG A 341 8.29 -9.71 -6.94
N ARG A 342 8.16 -9.39 -5.64
CA ARG A 342 9.21 -8.73 -4.87
C ARG A 342 10.52 -9.52 -4.89
N TYR A 343 10.43 -10.84 -4.78
CA TYR A 343 11.60 -11.71 -4.89
C TYR A 343 12.19 -11.70 -6.31
N LEU A 344 11.34 -11.88 -7.32
CA LEU A 344 11.77 -12.01 -8.72
C LEU A 344 12.35 -10.73 -9.32
N LEU A 345 11.98 -9.56 -8.78
CA LEU A 345 12.59 -8.27 -9.13
C LEU A 345 14.07 -8.21 -8.74
N GLU A 346 14.47 -8.87 -7.65
CA GLU A 346 15.86 -8.87 -7.15
C GLU A 346 16.66 -10.06 -7.70
N ARG A 347 16.00 -11.19 -7.95
CA ARG A 347 16.64 -12.42 -8.44
C ARG A 347 15.83 -13.06 -9.56
N SER A 348 16.47 -13.23 -10.71
CA SER A 348 15.95 -14.08 -11.77
C SER A 348 16.05 -15.56 -11.36
N ASP A 349 15.02 -16.06 -10.70
CA ASP A 349 14.88 -17.47 -10.31
C ASP A 349 13.73 -18.14 -11.08
N PRO A 350 14.04 -18.96 -12.11
CA PRO A 350 13.05 -19.67 -12.89
C PRO A 350 12.13 -20.57 -12.07
N GLN A 351 12.57 -21.06 -10.90
CA GLN A 351 11.77 -21.94 -10.06
C GLN A 351 10.74 -21.17 -9.27
N VAL A 352 11.14 -20.07 -8.64
CA VAL A 352 10.21 -19.21 -7.91
C VAL A 352 9.14 -18.69 -8.87
N HIS A 353 9.54 -18.38 -10.11
CA HIS A 353 8.60 -18.06 -11.19
C HIS A 353 7.63 -19.23 -11.49
N THR A 354 8.14 -20.45 -11.58
CA THR A 354 7.33 -21.66 -11.84
C THR A 354 6.36 -21.95 -10.69
N VAL A 355 6.81 -21.83 -9.44
CA VAL A 355 5.98 -22.01 -8.23
C VAL A 355 4.92 -20.92 -8.14
N GLY A 356 5.26 -19.65 -8.40
CA GLY A 356 4.31 -18.55 -8.45
C GLY A 356 3.20 -18.77 -9.48
N ARG A 357 3.55 -19.29 -10.66
CA ARG A 357 2.56 -19.67 -11.69
C ARG A 357 1.66 -20.84 -11.24
N ALA A 358 2.23 -21.85 -10.59
CA ALA A 358 1.45 -22.96 -10.04
C ALA A 358 0.48 -22.48 -8.95
N PHE A 359 0.91 -21.55 -8.09
CA PHE A 359 0.07 -20.89 -7.10
C PHE A 359 -1.08 -20.15 -7.77
N GLU A 360 -0.81 -19.28 -8.75
CA GLU A 360 -1.82 -18.48 -9.44
C GLU A 360 -2.94 -19.34 -10.04
N LEU A 361 -2.57 -20.45 -10.68
CA LEU A 361 -3.52 -21.40 -11.28
C LEU A 361 -4.28 -22.25 -10.26
N SER A 362 -3.81 -22.31 -9.01
CA SER A 362 -4.38 -23.13 -7.93
C SER A 362 -5.19 -22.30 -6.93
N ALA A 363 -4.87 -21.01 -6.76
CA ALA A 363 -5.43 -20.15 -5.73
C ALA A 363 -6.97 -20.05 -5.80
N LYS A 364 -7.54 -19.94 -7.01
CA LYS A 364 -9.00 -19.89 -7.19
C LYS A 364 -9.70 -21.18 -6.74
N ALA A 365 -9.09 -22.33 -6.97
CA ALA A 365 -9.64 -23.61 -6.55
C ALA A 365 -9.58 -23.79 -5.03
N ALA A 366 -8.48 -23.35 -4.40
CA ALA A 366 -8.35 -23.34 -2.95
C ALA A 366 -9.41 -22.44 -2.28
N LEU A 367 -9.59 -21.21 -2.78
CA LEU A 367 -10.60 -20.28 -2.27
C LEU A 367 -12.05 -20.76 -2.44
N ALA A 368 -12.34 -21.63 -3.40
CA ALA A 368 -13.67 -22.19 -3.59
C ALA A 368 -14.08 -23.18 -2.48
N HIS A 369 -13.09 -23.75 -1.78
CA HIS A 369 -13.31 -24.75 -0.73
C HIS A 369 -12.47 -24.42 0.53
N PRO A 370 -12.78 -23.33 1.24
CA PRO A 370 -11.95 -22.83 2.35
C PRO A 370 -11.85 -23.77 3.56
N SER A 371 -12.72 -24.78 3.66
CA SER A 371 -12.65 -25.81 4.71
C SER A 371 -11.63 -26.91 4.41
N LEU A 372 -11.04 -26.93 3.21
CA LEU A 372 -10.12 -27.96 2.76
C LEU A 372 -8.76 -27.30 2.46
N SER A 373 -7.69 -27.82 3.07
CA SER A 373 -6.31 -27.42 2.72
C SER A 373 -5.94 -28.06 1.38
N LEU A 374 -6.23 -27.35 0.29
CA LEU A 374 -6.12 -27.87 -1.08
C LEU A 374 -4.99 -27.22 -1.87
N LEU A 375 -4.46 -26.08 -1.41
CA LEU A 375 -3.48 -25.34 -2.18
C LEU A 375 -2.24 -26.17 -2.47
N GLY A 376 -1.67 -26.82 -1.44
CA GLY A 376 -0.47 -27.65 -1.58
C GLY A 376 -0.67 -28.81 -2.57
N VAL A 377 -1.81 -29.52 -2.48
CA VAL A 377 -2.12 -30.66 -3.38
C VAL A 377 -2.34 -30.20 -4.83
N GLN A 378 -3.03 -29.08 -5.04
CA GLN A 378 -3.25 -28.51 -6.37
C GLN A 378 -1.93 -28.05 -6.99
N MET A 379 -1.09 -27.37 -6.22
CA MET A 379 0.24 -26.92 -6.67
C MET A 379 1.15 -28.11 -6.97
N ALA A 380 1.17 -29.12 -6.09
CA ALA A 380 1.91 -30.37 -6.30
C ALA A 380 1.55 -31.00 -7.64
N GLY A 381 0.25 -31.20 -7.90
CA GLY A 381 -0.25 -31.78 -9.14
C GLY A 381 0.16 -31.00 -10.40
N ARG A 382 0.30 -29.68 -10.32
CA ARG A 382 0.76 -28.82 -11.43
C ARG A 382 2.28 -28.85 -11.61
N LEU A 383 3.03 -29.07 -10.53
CA LEU A 383 4.48 -29.03 -10.52
C LEU A 383 5.12 -30.41 -10.80
N MET A 384 4.37 -31.51 -10.81
CA MET A 384 4.93 -32.84 -11.06
C MET A 384 5.66 -32.98 -12.41
N ALA A 385 5.30 -32.21 -13.45
CA ALA A 385 5.98 -32.27 -14.75
C ALA A 385 7.39 -31.67 -14.70
N HIS A 386 7.63 -30.84 -13.70
CA HIS A 386 8.90 -30.17 -13.50
C HIS A 386 9.80 -30.95 -12.56
N CYS A 387 9.32 -31.93 -11.77
CA CYS A 387 10.03 -32.60 -10.67
C CYS A 387 11.40 -33.23 -11.00
N ASN A 388 11.71 -33.45 -12.28
CA ASN A 388 13.01 -33.94 -12.76
C ASN A 388 14.02 -32.83 -13.10
N GLN A 389 13.67 -31.55 -12.90
CA GLN A 389 14.60 -30.44 -13.08
C GLN A 389 15.55 -30.35 -11.87
N PRO A 390 16.88 -30.21 -12.10
CA PRO A 390 17.92 -30.42 -11.09
C PRO A 390 17.96 -29.42 -9.93
N LEU A 391 17.06 -28.44 -9.88
CA LEU A 391 17.09 -27.38 -8.88
C LEU A 391 15.75 -27.17 -8.16
N ILE A 392 14.75 -28.01 -8.37
CA ILE A 392 13.42 -27.82 -7.75
C ILE A 392 13.46 -28.04 -6.23
N PRO A 393 12.67 -27.29 -5.43
CA PRO A 393 12.67 -27.38 -3.97
C PRO A 393 12.42 -28.78 -3.41
N ASP A 394 13.08 -29.07 -2.29
CA ASP A 394 13.07 -30.38 -1.63
C ASP A 394 11.66 -30.87 -1.25
N TRP A 395 10.66 -30.01 -1.12
CA TRP A 395 9.29 -30.46 -0.86
C TRP A 395 8.60 -31.09 -2.09
N ILE A 396 9.03 -30.77 -3.32
CA ILE A 396 8.61 -31.50 -4.52
C ILE A 396 9.37 -32.83 -4.62
N VAL A 397 10.60 -32.88 -4.11
CA VAL A 397 11.34 -34.14 -3.88
C VAL A 397 10.67 -34.95 -2.77
N PHE A 398 10.11 -34.32 -1.74
CA PHE A 398 9.30 -34.95 -0.69
C PHE A 398 8.00 -35.50 -1.25
N ILE A 399 7.32 -34.80 -2.17
CA ILE A 399 6.17 -35.36 -2.91
C ILE A 399 6.59 -36.60 -3.69
N ARG A 400 7.78 -36.62 -4.30
CA ARG A 400 8.35 -37.82 -4.92
C ARG A 400 8.68 -38.92 -3.91
N ALA A 401 9.25 -38.60 -2.76
CA ALA A 401 9.48 -39.56 -1.68
C ALA A 401 8.17 -40.14 -1.13
N LEU A 402 7.09 -39.33 -1.05
CA LEU A 402 5.74 -39.75 -0.70
C LEU A 402 5.09 -40.62 -1.79
N LEU A 403 5.53 -40.48 -3.05
CA LEU A 403 5.16 -41.36 -4.17
C LEU A 403 5.99 -42.64 -4.19
N ASP A 404 7.24 -42.60 -3.71
CA ASP A 404 8.19 -43.73 -3.69
C ASP A 404 8.04 -44.60 -2.41
N GLU A 405 7.54 -44.04 -1.29
CA GLU A 405 7.16 -44.79 -0.08
C GLU A 405 5.71 -45.29 -0.15
N GLU A 406 5.50 -46.54 -0.55
CA GLU A 406 4.28 -47.27 -0.17
C GLU A 406 4.42 -47.78 1.28
N PRO A 407 3.50 -47.41 2.19
CA PRO A 407 2.26 -48.17 2.27
C PRO A 407 1.02 -47.28 2.54
N TYR A 408 0.07 -47.30 1.60
CA TYR A 408 -1.29 -46.81 1.79
C TYR A 408 -2.02 -47.66 2.84
N SER A 409 -1.97 -47.23 4.10
CA SER A 409 -2.91 -47.71 5.10
C SER A 409 -4.11 -46.77 5.15
N GLN A 410 -5.30 -47.33 4.86
CA GLN A 410 -6.63 -46.70 4.88
C GLN A 410 -7.15 -46.06 3.56
N GLY A 411 -7.14 -46.83 2.47
CA GLY A 411 -8.29 -46.92 1.55
C GLY A 411 -8.62 -45.75 0.62
N ALA A 412 -7.97 -44.59 0.73
CA ALA A 412 -8.10 -43.50 -0.22
C ALA A 412 -6.85 -43.44 -1.11
N VAL A 413 -6.99 -43.81 -2.38
CA VAL A 413 -5.95 -43.58 -3.41
C VAL A 413 -6.06 -42.12 -3.84
N PRO A 414 -5.03 -41.28 -3.68
CA PRO A 414 -5.07 -39.93 -4.20
C PRO A 414 -5.12 -39.99 -5.74
N LEU A 415 -6.10 -39.31 -6.34
CA LEU A 415 -6.19 -39.19 -7.79
C LEU A 415 -5.21 -38.12 -8.25
N TRP A 416 -4.07 -38.56 -8.78
CA TRP A 416 -3.06 -37.68 -9.35
C TRP A 416 -3.35 -37.39 -10.82
N PRO A 417 -3.20 -36.14 -11.29
CA PRO A 417 -3.33 -35.83 -12.71
C PRO A 417 -2.25 -36.55 -13.51
N LEU A 418 -2.67 -37.32 -14.52
CA LEU A 418 -1.78 -38.06 -15.43
C LEU A 418 -0.82 -37.13 -16.19
N THR A 419 -1.20 -35.86 -16.36
CA THR A 419 -0.38 -34.80 -16.93
C THR A 419 -0.31 -33.62 -15.97
N ALA A 420 0.86 -33.36 -15.41
CA ALA A 420 1.11 -32.08 -14.78
C ALA A 420 1.25 -31.00 -15.86
N SER A 421 0.40 -29.99 -15.79
CA SER A 421 0.38 -28.91 -16.76
C SER A 421 0.35 -27.57 -16.05
N LEU A 422 1.36 -26.74 -16.34
CA LEU A 422 1.30 -25.30 -16.10
C LEU A 422 0.53 -24.56 -17.22
N GLY A 423 0.06 -25.29 -18.23
CA GLY A 423 -0.93 -24.83 -19.20
C GLY A 423 -2.35 -25.19 -18.77
N GLN A 424 -3.33 -24.33 -19.06
CA GLN A 424 -4.74 -24.72 -19.03
C GLN A 424 -4.98 -25.96 -19.92
N VAL A 425 -5.87 -26.86 -19.51
CA VAL A 425 -6.19 -28.07 -20.31
C VAL A 425 -6.92 -27.64 -21.59
N GLY A 426 -6.43 -28.14 -22.73
CA GLY A 426 -6.86 -27.75 -24.09
C GLY A 426 -5.98 -26.60 -24.59
N GLY A 427 -5.44 -26.70 -25.81
CA GLY A 427 -4.58 -25.69 -26.43
C GLY A 427 -5.28 -24.35 -26.69
N GLY A 428 -5.74 -23.71 -25.62
CA GLY A 428 -6.43 -22.44 -25.59
C GLY A 428 -5.44 -21.32 -25.32
N ASN A 429 -5.69 -20.18 -25.96
CA ASN A 429 -4.98 -18.92 -25.79
C ASN A 429 -4.40 -18.74 -24.37
N LEU A 430 -3.07 -18.61 -24.29
CA LEU A 430 -2.35 -18.34 -23.03
C LEU A 430 -2.80 -17.05 -22.36
N ALA A 431 -3.17 -16.04 -23.17
CA ALA A 431 -3.79 -14.79 -22.75
C ALA A 431 -4.59 -14.21 -23.92
N THR A 432 -5.67 -13.47 -23.63
CA THR A 432 -6.39 -12.68 -24.64
C THR A 432 -6.29 -11.21 -24.26
N LEU A 433 -5.49 -10.46 -25.01
CA LEU A 433 -5.27 -9.02 -24.80
C LEU A 433 -6.49 -8.25 -25.31
N LYS A 434 -7.39 -7.86 -24.40
CA LYS A 434 -8.63 -7.14 -24.72
C LYS A 434 -8.48 -5.67 -24.33
N GLY A 435 -8.82 -4.75 -25.24
CA GLY A 435 -8.79 -3.32 -24.96
C GLY A 435 -8.72 -2.42 -26.19
N HIS A 436 -8.46 -2.95 -27.38
CA HIS A 436 -8.63 -2.17 -28.61
C HIS A 436 -10.10 -2.06 -29.00
N ASP A 437 -10.52 -0.86 -29.39
CA ASP A 437 -11.90 -0.54 -29.78
C ASP A 437 -12.14 -0.73 -31.28
N SER A 438 -11.10 -1.13 -32.02
CA SER A 438 -11.15 -1.42 -33.45
C SER A 438 -10.16 -2.52 -33.84
N TRP A 439 -10.05 -2.81 -35.12
CA TRP A 439 -9.17 -3.87 -35.64
C TRP A 439 -7.70 -3.58 -35.30
N VAL A 440 -7.05 -4.56 -34.69
CA VAL A 440 -5.59 -4.57 -34.50
C VAL A 440 -4.92 -4.72 -35.87
N THR A 441 -4.04 -3.77 -36.19
CA THR A 441 -3.34 -3.65 -37.47
C THR A 441 -1.88 -4.08 -37.43
N GLY A 442 -1.30 -4.21 -36.24
CA GLY A 442 0.10 -4.59 -36.08
C GLY A 442 0.41 -5.13 -34.69
N ILE A 443 1.42 -5.99 -34.63
CA ILE A 443 1.94 -6.57 -33.39
C ILE A 443 3.47 -6.60 -33.45
N ALA A 444 4.13 -6.28 -32.35
CA ALA A 444 5.56 -6.40 -32.17
C ALA A 444 5.85 -7.00 -30.79
N VAL A 445 6.73 -7.99 -30.74
CA VAL A 445 7.16 -8.63 -29.49
C VAL A 445 8.53 -8.07 -29.12
N SER A 446 8.74 -7.81 -27.84
CA SER A 446 10.06 -7.38 -27.36
C SER A 446 11.10 -8.50 -27.54
N PRO A 447 12.38 -8.17 -27.78
CA PRO A 447 13.42 -9.18 -28.01
C PRO A 447 13.64 -10.12 -26.82
N ASP A 448 13.38 -9.64 -25.61
CA ASP A 448 13.44 -10.38 -24.34
C ASP A 448 12.11 -11.08 -23.99
N GLY A 449 11.06 -10.89 -24.79
CA GLY A 449 9.74 -11.48 -24.59
C GLY A 449 8.97 -10.97 -23.37
N SER A 450 9.41 -9.87 -22.75
CA SER A 450 8.77 -9.28 -21.57
C SER A 450 7.50 -8.50 -21.90
N TRP A 451 7.37 -7.93 -23.11
CA TRP A 451 6.19 -7.17 -23.51
C TRP A 451 5.83 -7.31 -24.99
N VAL A 452 4.59 -6.96 -25.31
CA VAL A 452 4.06 -6.89 -26.69
C VAL A 452 3.48 -5.52 -26.95
N ALA A 453 3.80 -4.91 -28.08
CA ALA A 453 3.12 -3.71 -28.56
C ALA A 453 2.12 -4.10 -29.66
N THR A 454 0.88 -3.62 -29.56
CA THR A 454 -0.15 -3.76 -30.60
C THR A 454 -0.58 -2.40 -31.09
N SER A 455 -0.77 -2.25 -32.40
CA SER A 455 -1.35 -1.05 -33.02
C SER A 455 -2.74 -1.36 -33.56
N SER A 456 -3.66 -0.40 -33.54
CA SER A 456 -5.05 -0.59 -33.93
C SER A 456 -5.61 0.56 -34.75
N LYS A 457 -6.67 0.28 -35.52
CA LYS A 457 -7.47 1.31 -36.22
C LYS A 457 -8.17 2.30 -35.28
N ASP A 458 -8.19 2.04 -33.98
CA ASP A 458 -8.63 3.01 -32.96
C ASP A 458 -7.64 4.17 -32.74
N ARG A 459 -6.56 4.22 -33.54
CA ARG A 459 -5.49 5.25 -33.49
C ARG A 459 -4.63 5.18 -32.22
N THR A 460 -4.62 4.03 -31.55
CA THR A 460 -3.77 3.79 -30.38
C THR A 460 -2.76 2.67 -30.63
N VAL A 461 -1.62 2.78 -29.95
CA VAL A 461 -0.68 1.69 -29.73
C VAL A 461 -0.74 1.32 -28.26
N ARG A 462 -1.02 0.05 -27.97
CA ARG A 462 -1.02 -0.47 -26.60
C ARG A 462 0.20 -1.35 -26.38
N VAL A 463 0.90 -1.13 -25.27
CA VAL A 463 1.99 -2.00 -24.81
C VAL A 463 1.44 -2.86 -23.69
N TRP A 464 1.57 -4.17 -23.84
CA TRP A 464 1.05 -5.20 -22.97
C TRP A 464 2.19 -5.89 -22.28
N ASP A 465 2.02 -6.17 -21.00
CA ASP A 465 2.85 -7.12 -20.29
C ASP A 465 2.38 -8.52 -20.67
N LEU A 466 3.29 -9.34 -21.21
CA LEU A 466 2.99 -10.70 -21.66
C LEU A 466 2.75 -11.66 -20.51
N LEU A 467 3.23 -11.35 -19.31
CA LEU A 467 3.08 -12.18 -18.13
C LEU A 467 1.71 -11.98 -17.47
N THR A 468 1.21 -10.75 -17.44
CA THR A 468 -0.06 -10.39 -16.79
C THR A 468 -1.24 -10.28 -17.76
N GLY A 469 -0.96 -10.03 -19.04
CA GLY A 469 -1.97 -9.73 -20.06
C GLY A 469 -2.58 -8.33 -19.93
N GLU A 470 -2.03 -7.47 -19.06
CA GLU A 470 -2.51 -6.12 -18.81
C GLU A 470 -1.84 -5.09 -19.73
N SER A 471 -2.57 -4.03 -20.06
CA SER A 471 -2.09 -2.92 -20.89
C SER A 471 -1.25 -1.96 -20.04
N MET A 472 0.08 -2.10 -20.07
CA MET A 472 1.00 -1.21 -19.35
C MET A 472 0.94 0.24 -19.83
N HIS A 473 0.88 0.44 -21.15
CA HIS A 473 0.86 1.77 -21.74
C HIS A 473 -0.12 1.86 -22.91
N VAL A 474 -0.80 3.01 -23.01
CA VAL A 474 -1.63 3.38 -24.16
C VAL A 474 -1.06 4.65 -24.76
N LEU A 475 -0.53 4.55 -25.97
CA LEU A 475 0.03 5.65 -26.74
C LEU A 475 -1.03 6.05 -27.76
N SER A 476 -1.47 7.31 -27.71
CA SER A 476 -2.38 7.90 -28.69
C SER A 476 -1.60 8.89 -29.55
N GLY A 477 -1.88 8.87 -30.85
CA GLY A 477 -1.30 9.77 -31.85
C GLY A 477 -2.23 10.89 -32.25
#